data_AF-A0A3B9SG94-F1
#
_entry.id   AF-A0A3B9SG94-F1
#
_cell.length_a   1.000
_cell.length_b   1.000
_cell.length_c   1.000
_cell.angle_alpha   90.00
_cell.angle_beta   90.00
_cell.angle_gamma   90.00
#
_symmetry.space_group_name_H-M   'P 1'
#
loop_
_entity.id
_entity.type
_entity.pdbx_description
1 polymer ?
#
loop_
_entity_poly.entity_id
_entity_poly.type
_entity_poly.pdbx_seq_one_letter_code
_entity_poly.pdbx_strand_id
1 'polypeptide(L)' 'MLTVSQIGIIISIAVYLMGMLTIGFIASKRTNDVSDFYLGGRKLGPLVTAMSAEASDMSAYLLIGVP' A
#
# COMPACT_ATOMS: atom_id res chain seq x y z
N MET A 1 -14.29 -20.33 -20.00
CA MET A 1 -12.86 -20.37 -20.37
C MET A 1 -12.27 -19.01 -20.06
N LEU A 2 -11.24 -18.94 -19.20
CA LEU A 2 -10.56 -17.67 -18.89
C LEU A 2 -9.85 -17.17 -20.15
N THR A 3 -10.12 -15.93 -20.54
CA THR A 3 -9.44 -15.31 -21.69
C THR A 3 -8.01 -14.93 -21.30
N VAL A 4 -7.11 -14.84 -22.28
CA VAL A 4 -5.70 -14.46 -22.06
C VAL A 4 -5.61 -13.12 -21.32
N SER A 5 -6.54 -12.19 -21.58
CA SER A 5 -6.67 -10.92 -20.88
C SER A 5 -6.97 -11.08 -19.39
N GLN A 6 -7.84 -12.01 -19.00
CA GLN A 6 -8.19 -12.26 -17.60
C GLN A 6 -7.01 -12.84 -16.82
N ILE A 7 -6.26 -13.75 -17.45
CA ILE A 7 -5.03 -14.31 -16.86
C ILE A 7 -3.99 -13.21 -16.64
N GLY A 8 -3.83 -12.29 -17.59
CA GLY A 8 -2.95 -11.14 -17.46
C GLY A 8 -3.31 -10.24 -16.27
N ILE A 9 -4.60 -9.92 -16.09
CA ILE A 9 -5.09 -9.11 -14.97
C ILE A 9 -4.77 -9.77 -13.62
N ILE A 10 -5.03 -11.08 -13.49
CA ILE A 10 -4.78 -11.83 -12.25
C ILE A 10 -3.29 -11.81 -11.91
N ILE A 11 -2.42 -12.01 -12.90
CA ILE A 11 -0.96 -11.95 -12.70
C ILE A 11 -0.53 -10.55 -12.25
N SER A 12 -1.01 -9.49 -12.90
CA SER A 12 -0.69 -8.11 -12.52
C SER A 12 -1.10 -7.79 -11.07
N ILE A 13 -2.30 -8.21 -10.65
CA ILE A 13 -2.78 -8.03 -9.27
C ILE A 13 -1.93 -8.85 -8.29
N ALA A 14 -1.60 -10.09 -8.62
CA ALA A 14 -0.76 -10.94 -7.77
C ALA A 14 0.63 -10.32 -7.55
N VAL A 15 1.25 -9.78 -8.62
CA VAL A 15 2.54 -9.09 -8.53
C VAL A 15 2.44 -7.83 -7.66
N TYR A 16 1.39 -7.03 -7.84
CA TYR A 16 1.15 -5.83 -7.02
C TYR A 16 1.04 -6.17 -5.53
N LEU A 17 0.24 -7.19 -5.19
CA LEU A 17 0.05 -7.65 -3.81
C LEU A 17 1.36 -8.17 -3.20
N MET A 18 2.12 -8.98 -3.95
CA MET A 18 3.43 -9.44 -3.48
C MET A 18 4.40 -8.28 -3.24
N GLY A 19 4.39 -7.27 -4.11
CA GLY A 19 5.18 -6.04 -3.93
C GLY A 19 4.83 -5.32 -2.63
N MET A 20 3.53 -5.08 -2.40
CA MET A 20 3.04 -4.43 -1.17
C MET A 20 3.41 -5.21 0.10
N LEU A 21 3.27 -6.54 0.09
CA LEU A 21 3.67 -7.39 1.21
C LEU A 21 5.18 -7.32 1.49
N THR A 22 6.00 -7.30 0.44
CA THR A 22 7.45 -7.22 0.58
C THR A 22 7.88 -5.90 1.21
N ILE A 23 7.27 -4.78 0.79
CA ILE A 23 7.49 -3.45 1.37
C ILE A 23 7.09 -3.45 2.85
N GLY A 24 5.91 -4.00 3.17
CA GLY A 24 5.41 -4.12 4.54
C GLY A 24 6.35 -4.96 5.43
N PHE A 25 6.86 -6.07 4.94
CA PHE A 25 7.78 -6.93 5.70
C PHE A 25 9.13 -6.25 5.98
N ILE A 26 9.70 -5.55 4.99
CA ILE A 26 10.94 -4.78 5.16
C ILE A 26 10.73 -3.64 6.17
N ALA A 27 9.59 -2.94 6.08
CA ALA A 27 9.24 -1.88 7.03
C ALA A 27 9.02 -2.43 8.45
N SER A 28 8.34 -3.57 8.59
CA SER A 28 8.12 -4.23 9.88
C SER A 28 9.42 -4.68 10.53
N LYS A 29 10.42 -5.11 9.75
CA LYS A 29 11.73 -5.49 10.31
C LYS A 29 12.52 -4.28 10.84
N ARG A 30 12.13 -3.05 10.48
CA ARG A 30 12.74 -1.80 10.97
C ARG A 30 12.03 -1.21 12.18
N THR A 31 10.85 -1.72 12.57
CA THR A 31 10.13 -1.27 13.78
C THR A 31 10.62 -2.10 14.98
N ASN A 32 11.27 -1.46 15.95
CA ASN A 32 11.75 -2.13 17.16
C ASN A 32 11.03 -1.65 18.43
N ASP A 33 10.38 -0.49 18.38
CA ASP A 33 9.70 0.13 19.51
C ASP A 33 8.30 0.64 19.12
N VAL A 34 7.42 0.80 20.11
CA VAL A 34 6.04 1.30 19.94
C VAL A 34 6.06 2.73 19.37
N SER A 35 7.07 3.51 19.76
CA SER A 35 7.28 4.87 19.25
C SER A 35 7.59 4.90 17.75
N ASP A 36 8.33 3.90 17.23
CA ASP A 36 8.64 3.77 15.81
C ASP A 36 7.42 3.33 15.00
N PHE A 37 6.54 2.53 15.60
CA PHE A 37 5.30 2.08 14.95
C PHE A 37 4.29 3.23 14.79
N TYR A 38 4.13 4.08 15.82
CA TYR A 38 3.17 5.20 15.76
C TYR A 38 3.71 6.45 15.07
N LEU A 39 4.99 6.79 15.23
CA LEU A 39 5.59 8.02 14.65
C LEU A 39 6.51 7.76 13.46
N GLY A 40 6.67 6.51 12.99
CA GLY A 40 7.60 6.17 11.91
C GLY A 40 9.06 6.56 12.23
N GLY A 41 9.40 6.56 13.52
CA GLY A 41 10.70 7.00 14.05
C GLY A 41 11.04 8.47 13.77
N ARG A 42 10.04 9.32 13.42
CA ARG A 42 10.24 10.73 12.98
C ARG A 42 11.16 10.87 11.77
N LYS A 43 11.36 9.79 11.00
CA LYS A 43 12.22 9.76 9.80
C LYS A 43 11.43 9.82 8.49
N LEU A 44 10.09 9.82 8.56
CA LEU A 44 9.24 9.96 7.39
C LEU A 44 9.32 11.41 6.89
N GLY A 45 9.84 11.60 5.68
CA GLY A 45 9.98 12.92 5.07
C GLY A 45 8.64 13.52 4.65
N PRO A 46 8.54 14.85 4.54
CA PRO A 46 7.27 15.57 4.30
C PRO A 46 6.53 15.13 3.04
N LEU A 47 7.25 14.74 1.98
CA LEU A 47 6.66 14.22 0.74
C LEU A 47 5.91 12.89 0.94
N VAL A 48 6.50 11.95 1.69
CA VAL A 48 5.92 10.63 1.93
C VAL A 48 4.73 10.74 2.88
N THR A 49 4.81 11.64 3.85
CA THR A 49 3.70 11.96 4.76
C THR A 49 2.52 12.58 4.01
N ALA A 50 2.76 13.53 3.09
CA ALA A 50 1.69 14.13 2.29
C ALA A 50 1.02 13.12 1.35
N MET A 51 1.81 12.30 0.65
CA MET A 51 1.31 11.21 -0.20
C MET A 51 0.49 10.18 0.59
N SER A 52 0.94 9.83 1.81
CA SER A 52 0.21 8.90 2.67
C SER A 52 -1.10 9.48 3.19
N ALA A 53 -1.18 10.80 3.41
CA ALA A 53 -2.42 11.45 3.82
C ALA A 53 -3.46 11.39 2.68
N GLU A 54 -3.07 11.78 1.47
CA GLU A 54 -3.98 11.75 0.30
C GLU A 54 -4.40 10.30 -0.06
N ALA A 55 -3.47 9.35 -0.01
CA ALA A 55 -3.78 7.94 -0.24
C ALA A 55 -4.72 7.36 0.84
N SER A 56 -4.67 7.88 2.08
CA SER A 56 -5.56 7.44 3.15
C SER A 56 -6.96 8.02 3.01
N ASP A 57 -7.09 9.21 2.42
CA ASP A 57 -8.39 9.77 2.03
C ASP A 57 -8.99 8.99 0.85
N MET A 58 -8.15 8.47 -0.06
CA MET A 58 -8.58 7.69 -1.21
C MET A 58 -8.86 6.22 -0.87
N SER A 59 -10.09 5.94 -0.42
CA SER A 59 -10.56 4.56 -0.27
C SER A 59 -11.24 4.02 -1.53
N ALA A 60 -11.26 2.68 -1.69
CA ALA A 60 -12.05 2.02 -2.73
C ALA A 60 -13.55 2.37 -2.66
N TYR A 61 -14.03 2.84 -1.50
CA TYR A 61 -15.39 3.34 -1.33
C TYR A 61 -15.65 4.63 -2.12
N LEU A 62 -14.68 5.52 -2.32
CA LEU A 62 -14.85 6.69 -3.20
C LEU A 62 -14.95 6.30 -4.68
N LEU A 63 -14.24 5.26 -5.11
CA LEU A 63 -14.29 4.77 -6.49
C LEU A 63 -15.59 4.01 -6.84
N ILE A 64 -16.33 3.54 -5.84
CA ILE A 64 -17.55 2.71 -6.04
C ILE A 64 -18.82 3.44 -5.54
N GLY A 65 -18.68 4.39 -4.61
CA GLY A 65 -19.78 5.00 -3.86
C GLY A 65 -20.29 6.34 -4.40
N VAL A 66 -19.59 6.98 -5.33
CA VAL A 66 -20.11 8.14 -6.07
C VAL A 66 -19.78 7.94 -7.56
N PRO A 67 -20.77 7.67 -8.43
CA PRO A 67 -20.57 7.77 -9.88
C PRO A 67 -20.27 9.21 -10.33
#